data_AF-A0A016V107-F1
#
_entry.id   AF-A0A016V107-F1
#
_cell.length_a   1.000
_cell.length_b   1.000
_cell.length_c   1.000
_cell.angle_alpha   90.00
_cell.angle_beta   90.00
_cell.angle_gamma   90.00
#
_symmetry.space_group_name_H-M   'P 1'
#
loop_
_entity.id
_entity.type
_entity.pdbx_description
1 polymer ?
#
loop_
_entity_poly.entity_id
_entity_poly.type
_entity_poly.pdbx_seq_one_letter_code
_entity_poly.pdbx_strand_id
1 'polypeptide(L)'
;MEFFKDGGRGQASLFNVIKAYSIHDKEVGYCQGSAFIVGLLLMQMPEEEAFAVLVRLMENYRLRELYKPAMTDLGLCMFQLECLVQEQMPDLHSHFNNMGFDTSMYASSWFLTLFTTSLPIEIANRIMDCFLVEGMEFIFRVAMSILQQARVELLRLDMEGMLKYFQRDIRERFENDADLLFAVANKVHLNARRMRKLEKDYLAKRTREQEEAVELRSPCIPMNNPCVALFGANPVRNLADPCDEIDHLFIELTLFEYASMDY
;
A
#
# COMPACT_ATOMS: atom_id res chain seq x y z
N MET A 1 -5.89 -8.46 20.42
CA MET A 1 -5.33 -7.39 21.31
C MET A 1 -6.44 -6.65 22.06
N GLU A 2 -6.31 -6.45 23.37
CA GLU A 2 -7.36 -5.85 24.23
C GLU A 2 -7.55 -4.34 24.02
N PHE A 3 -6.53 -3.64 23.53
CA PHE A 3 -6.53 -2.17 23.36
C PHE A 3 -7.55 -1.64 22.33
N PHE A 4 -7.85 -2.41 21.28
CA PHE A 4 -8.77 -2.05 20.19
C PHE A 4 -10.12 -2.77 20.26
N LYS A 5 -10.42 -3.52 21.32
CA LYS A 5 -11.75 -4.14 21.50
C LYS A 5 -12.83 -3.07 21.72
N ASP A 6 -14.05 -3.38 21.26
CA ASP A 6 -15.20 -2.47 21.14
C ASP A 6 -15.40 -1.50 22.30
N GLY A 7 -15.50 -0.20 21.97
CA GLY A 7 -15.71 0.88 22.93
C GLY A 7 -14.48 1.25 23.77
N GLY A 8 -13.32 0.66 23.48
CA GLY A 8 -12.05 0.96 24.12
C GLY A 8 -11.46 2.31 23.69
N ARG A 9 -10.60 2.88 24.55
CA ARG A 9 -9.87 4.14 24.27
C ARG A 9 -9.06 4.08 22.97
N GLY A 10 -8.58 2.91 22.57
CA GLY A 10 -7.79 2.73 21.35
C GLY A 10 -8.56 3.01 20.06
N GLN A 11 -9.84 2.61 19.96
CA GLN A 11 -10.66 2.90 18.77
C GLN A 11 -10.92 4.41 18.61
N ALA A 12 -11.20 5.10 19.72
CA ALA A 12 -11.41 6.55 19.72
C ALA A 12 -10.13 7.31 19.33
N SER A 13 -8.98 6.92 19.88
CA SER A 13 -7.69 7.55 19.51
C SER A 13 -7.29 7.28 18.06
N LEU A 14 -7.50 6.05 17.56
CA LEU A 14 -7.27 5.71 16.16
C LEU A 14 -8.14 6.57 15.23
N PHE A 15 -9.43 6.67 15.55
CA PHE A 15 -10.36 7.52 14.81
C PHE A 15 -9.91 8.98 14.79
N ASN A 16 -9.52 9.54 15.94
CA ASN A 16 -9.09 10.93 16.05
C ASN A 16 -7.85 11.22 15.22
N VAL A 17 -6.83 10.36 15.28
CA VAL A 17 -5.58 10.56 14.53
C VAL A 17 -5.82 10.47 13.03
N ILE A 18 -6.59 9.48 12.58
CA ILE A 18 -6.91 9.30 11.15
C ILE A 18 -7.74 10.47 10.63
N LYS A 19 -8.75 10.91 11.39
CA LYS A 19 -9.56 12.08 11.05
C LYS A 19 -8.74 13.37 11.02
N ALA A 20 -7.84 13.56 11.98
CA ALA A 20 -6.95 14.71 11.99
C ALA A 20 -6.05 14.72 10.75
N TYR A 21 -5.54 13.55 10.35
CA TYR A 21 -4.70 13.43 9.15
C TYR A 21 -5.46 13.69 7.86
N SER A 22 -6.68 13.16 7.70
CA SER A 22 -7.48 13.38 6.48
C SER A 22 -7.82 14.87 6.26
N ILE A 23 -7.97 15.63 7.34
CA ILE A 23 -8.14 17.09 7.29
C ILE A 23 -6.82 17.81 7.00
N HIS A 24 -5.71 17.31 7.55
CA HIS A 24 -4.37 17.88 7.37
C HIS A 24 -3.89 17.78 5.92
N ASP A 25 -4.07 16.62 5.29
CA ASP A 25 -3.68 16.36 3.90
C ASP A 25 -4.87 15.91 3.06
N LYS A 26 -5.63 16.88 2.55
CA LYS A 26 -6.85 16.65 1.75
C LYS A 26 -6.61 15.94 0.41
N GLU A 27 -5.39 15.97 -0.12
CA GLU A 27 -5.10 15.27 -1.38
C GLU A 27 -5.09 13.75 -1.16
N VAL A 28 -4.53 13.31 -0.04
CA VAL A 28 -4.53 11.89 0.35
C VAL A 28 -5.84 11.52 1.03
N GLY A 29 -6.33 12.36 1.96
CA GLY A 29 -7.50 12.06 2.77
C GLY A 29 -7.29 10.80 3.62
N TYR A 30 -8.34 9.98 3.74
CA TYR A 30 -8.21 8.64 4.28
C TYR A 30 -7.79 7.64 3.20
N CYS A 31 -6.69 6.93 3.43
CA CYS A 31 -6.28 5.80 2.60
C CYS A 31 -6.40 4.48 3.36
N GLN A 32 -7.07 3.50 2.74
CA GLN A 32 -7.13 2.14 3.25
C GLN A 32 -5.72 1.58 3.44
N GLY A 33 -5.39 1.21 4.67
CA GLY A 33 -4.05 0.77 5.07
C GLY A 33 -3.38 1.66 6.12
N SER A 34 -3.60 2.98 6.08
CA SER A 34 -2.94 3.93 6.99
C SER A 34 -3.36 3.76 8.46
N ALA A 35 -4.61 3.33 8.69
CA ALA A 35 -5.11 2.97 10.01
C ALA A 35 -4.26 1.89 10.69
N PHE A 36 -3.64 0.98 9.92
CA PHE A 36 -2.80 -0.06 10.51
C PHE A 36 -1.47 0.47 11.06
N ILE A 37 -0.88 1.43 10.33
CA ILE A 37 0.31 2.14 10.79
C ILE A 37 -0.03 2.96 12.05
N VAL A 38 -1.15 3.68 12.04
CA VAL A 38 -1.58 4.48 13.21
C VAL A 38 -1.88 3.57 14.41
N GLY A 39 -2.53 2.44 14.20
CA GLY A 39 -2.79 1.46 15.25
C GLY A 39 -1.49 0.96 15.89
N LEU A 40 -0.46 0.67 15.07
CA LEU A 40 0.87 0.30 15.57
C LEU A 40 1.49 1.43 16.41
N LEU A 41 1.44 2.68 15.92
CA LEU A 41 1.98 3.85 16.63
C LEU A 41 1.28 4.06 17.97
N LEU A 42 -0.05 4.00 18.02
CA LEU A 42 -0.85 4.21 19.23
C LEU A 42 -0.61 3.16 20.33
N MET A 43 -0.07 2.00 19.97
CA MET A 43 0.37 1.01 20.95
C MET A 43 1.70 1.39 21.62
N GLN A 44 2.48 2.26 21.00
CA GLN A 44 3.82 2.65 21.47
C GLN A 44 3.85 4.07 22.04
N MET A 45 2.94 4.95 21.62
CA MET A 45 2.95 6.37 22.00
C MET A 45 1.54 6.97 22.14
N PRO A 46 1.40 8.10 22.87
CA PRO A 46 0.14 8.83 22.99
C PRO A 46 -0.40 9.35 21.64
N GLU A 47 -1.69 9.68 21.63
CA GLU A 47 -2.44 10.13 20.44
C GLU A 47 -1.78 11.27 19.67
N GLU A 48 -1.33 12.33 20.36
CA GLU A 48 -0.71 13.50 19.75
C GLU A 48 0.65 13.17 19.10
N GLU A 49 1.43 12.30 19.76
CA GLU A 49 2.72 11.85 19.25
C GLU A 49 2.53 10.93 18.03
N ALA A 50 1.53 10.04 18.07
CA ALA A 50 1.20 9.17 16.94
C ALA A 50 0.80 9.98 15.71
N PHE A 51 0.01 11.05 15.88
CA PHE A 51 -0.29 11.98 14.80
C PHE A 51 0.98 12.68 14.27
N ALA A 52 1.84 13.20 15.16
CA ALA A 52 3.06 13.88 14.74
C ALA A 52 4.01 12.97 13.97
N VAL A 53 4.17 11.71 14.42
CA VAL A 53 4.96 10.69 13.72
C VAL A 53 4.32 10.33 12.38
N LEU A 54 2.99 10.14 12.32
CA LEU A 54 2.28 9.86 11.07
C LEU A 54 2.55 10.95 10.02
N VAL A 55 2.47 12.23 10.39
CA VAL A 55 2.78 13.35 9.47
C VAL A 55 4.20 13.21 8.93
N ARG A 56 5.19 12.90 9.79
CA ARG A 56 6.58 12.71 9.34
C ARG A 56 6.76 11.50 8.44
N LEU A 57 6.10 10.41 8.75
CA LEU A 57 6.08 9.20 7.91
C LEU A 57 5.54 9.52 6.51
N MET A 58 4.49 10.31 6.43
CA MET A 58 3.88 10.72 5.17
C MET A 58 4.79 11.64 4.36
N GLU A 59 5.35 12.68 4.98
CA GLU A 59 6.20 13.69 4.32
C GLU A 59 7.57 13.14 3.90
N ASN A 60 8.24 12.40 4.80
CA ASN A 60 9.67 12.12 4.69
C ASN A 60 9.99 10.68 4.30
N TYR A 61 9.04 9.75 4.42
CA TYR A 61 9.26 8.32 4.18
C TYR A 61 8.48 7.77 2.99
N ARG A 62 8.04 8.65 2.07
CA ARG A 62 7.37 8.32 0.80
C ARG A 62 5.98 7.66 0.96
N LEU A 63 5.45 7.53 2.19
CA LEU A 63 4.13 6.93 2.41
C LEU A 63 3.01 7.76 1.81
N ARG A 64 3.11 9.10 1.85
CA ARG A 64 2.12 9.99 1.21
C ARG A 64 1.93 9.66 -0.27
N GLU A 65 3.02 9.44 -0.99
CA GLU A 65 2.98 9.16 -2.43
C GLU A 65 2.35 7.80 -2.73
N LEU A 66 2.56 6.81 -1.86
CA LEU A 66 1.88 5.50 -1.95
C LEU A 66 0.37 5.61 -1.77
N TYR A 67 -0.10 6.54 -0.95
CA TYR A 67 -1.52 6.70 -0.60
C TYR A 67 -2.29 7.71 -1.44
N LYS A 68 -1.63 8.43 -2.35
CA LYS A 68 -2.34 9.31 -3.29
C LYS A 68 -3.38 8.53 -4.09
N PRO A 69 -4.54 9.13 -4.42
CA PRO A 69 -5.65 8.42 -5.09
C PRO A 69 -5.26 7.70 -6.40
N ALA A 70 -4.27 8.22 -7.13
CA ALA A 70 -3.79 7.61 -8.37
C ALA A 70 -2.95 6.32 -8.16
N MET A 71 -2.56 6.01 -6.91
CA MET A 71 -1.76 4.83 -6.53
C MET A 71 -0.50 4.64 -7.40
N THR A 72 0.07 5.76 -7.88
CA THR A 72 1.13 5.73 -8.89
C THR A 72 2.40 5.13 -8.33
N ASP A 73 2.80 5.58 -7.14
CA ASP A 73 3.98 5.06 -6.45
C ASP A 73 3.78 3.63 -5.94
N LEU A 74 2.54 3.25 -5.60
CA LEU A 74 2.26 1.86 -5.24
C LEU A 74 2.48 0.94 -6.45
N GLY A 75 1.95 1.30 -7.62
CA GLY A 75 2.20 0.57 -8.86
C GLY A 75 3.68 0.56 -9.26
N LEU A 76 4.42 1.65 -8.98
CA LEU A 76 5.88 1.69 -9.14
C LEU A 76 6.56 0.66 -8.23
N CYS A 77 6.14 0.56 -6.98
CA CYS A 77 6.67 -0.45 -6.06
C CYS A 77 6.38 -1.87 -6.53
N MET A 78 5.19 -2.15 -7.07
CA MET A 78 4.86 -3.45 -7.65
C MET A 78 5.78 -3.78 -8.82
N PHE A 79 5.96 -2.83 -9.76
CA PHE A 79 6.84 -2.99 -10.91
C PHE A 79 8.30 -3.23 -10.50
N GLN A 80 8.80 -2.46 -9.53
CA GLN A 80 10.15 -2.62 -9.00
C GLN A 80 10.33 -3.98 -8.35
N LEU A 81 9.38 -4.43 -7.52
CA LEU A 81 9.44 -5.73 -6.88
C LEU A 81 9.40 -6.86 -7.90
N GLU A 82 8.50 -6.80 -8.89
CA GLU A 82 8.42 -7.78 -9.98
C GLU A 82 9.75 -7.90 -10.73
N CYS A 83 10.38 -6.78 -11.08
CA CYS A 83 11.70 -6.77 -11.73
C CYS A 83 12.79 -7.39 -10.84
N LEU A 84 12.78 -7.11 -9.53
CA LEU A 84 13.73 -7.72 -8.59
C LEU A 84 13.53 -9.23 -8.47
N VAL A 85 12.28 -9.70 -8.45
CA VAL A 85 11.95 -11.14 -8.46
C VAL A 85 12.38 -11.78 -9.77
N GLN A 86 12.14 -11.14 -10.92
CA GLN A 86 12.61 -11.62 -12.22
C GLN A 86 14.14 -11.78 -12.26
N GLU A 87 14.89 -10.82 -11.71
CA GLU A 87 16.35 -10.83 -11.72
C GLU A 87 16.94 -11.88 -10.75
N GLN A 88 16.36 -12.04 -9.55
CA GLN A 88 16.94 -12.87 -8.48
C GLN A 88 16.32 -14.27 -8.35
N MET A 89 15.07 -14.42 -8.80
CA MET A 89 14.26 -15.65 -8.72
C MET A 89 13.46 -15.84 -10.01
N PRO A 90 14.13 -16.00 -11.17
CA PRO A 90 13.47 -16.03 -12.48
C PRO A 90 12.47 -17.18 -12.64
N ASP A 91 12.71 -18.31 -11.98
CA ASP A 91 11.79 -19.45 -11.92
C ASP A 91 10.48 -19.10 -11.19
N LEU A 92 10.57 -18.40 -10.07
CA LEU A 92 9.40 -17.95 -9.31
C LEU A 92 8.60 -16.92 -10.11
N HIS A 93 9.28 -15.95 -10.73
CA HIS A 93 8.64 -14.99 -11.63
C HIS A 93 7.92 -15.68 -12.81
N SER A 94 8.57 -16.64 -13.47
CA SER A 94 7.93 -17.42 -14.53
C SER A 94 6.73 -18.21 -14.04
N HIS A 95 6.80 -18.80 -12.84
CA HIS A 95 5.68 -19.50 -12.23
C HIS A 95 4.50 -18.56 -11.96
N PHE A 96 4.74 -17.40 -11.35
CA PHE A 96 3.72 -16.37 -11.12
C PHE A 96 3.05 -15.96 -12.43
N ASN A 97 3.82 -15.66 -13.49
CA ASN A 97 3.26 -15.27 -14.79
C ASN A 97 2.44 -16.39 -15.44
N ASN A 98 2.90 -17.64 -15.36
CA ASN A 98 2.16 -18.79 -15.89
C ASN A 98 0.82 -19.00 -15.16
N MET A 99 0.78 -18.69 -13.86
CA MET A 99 -0.43 -18.76 -13.04
C MET A 99 -1.28 -17.49 -13.15
N GLY A 100 -0.86 -16.44 -13.87
CA GLY A 100 -1.55 -15.14 -13.90
C GLY A 100 -1.59 -14.45 -12.53
N PHE A 101 -0.55 -14.65 -11.71
CA PHE A 101 -0.47 -14.17 -10.34
C PHE A 101 0.33 -12.86 -10.25
N ASP A 102 -0.39 -11.74 -10.31
CA ASP A 102 0.23 -10.40 -10.32
C ASP A 102 0.83 -10.03 -8.96
N THR A 103 1.95 -9.28 -9.00
CA THR A 103 2.64 -8.78 -7.80
C THR A 103 1.72 -8.00 -6.85
N SER A 104 0.76 -7.25 -7.41
CA SER A 104 -0.23 -6.49 -6.64
C SER A 104 -1.17 -7.35 -5.80
N MET A 105 -1.39 -8.62 -6.16
CA MET A 105 -2.32 -9.51 -5.45
C MET A 105 -1.83 -9.89 -4.05
N TYR A 106 -0.51 -9.88 -3.82
CA TYR A 106 0.07 -10.25 -2.53
C TYR A 106 0.87 -9.11 -1.88
N ALA A 107 1.49 -8.23 -2.66
CA ALA A 107 2.44 -7.27 -2.11
C ALA A 107 1.83 -5.90 -1.79
N SER A 108 0.66 -5.55 -2.32
CA SER A 108 0.08 -4.21 -2.09
C SER A 108 -0.05 -3.87 -0.60
N SER A 109 -0.56 -4.80 0.20
CA SER A 109 -0.71 -4.63 1.65
C SER A 109 0.63 -4.51 2.38
N TRP A 110 1.70 -5.13 1.88
CA TRP A 110 3.02 -5.05 2.48
C TRP A 110 3.58 -3.63 2.48
N PHE A 111 3.42 -2.91 1.37
CA PHE A 111 3.86 -1.53 1.25
C PHE A 111 2.89 -0.55 1.90
N LEU A 112 1.59 -0.77 1.74
CA LEU A 112 0.55 0.12 2.30
C LEU A 112 0.43 0.02 3.82
N THR A 113 0.90 -1.06 4.44
CA THR A 113 0.75 -1.25 5.89
C THR A 113 2.09 -1.52 6.58
N LEU A 114 3.20 -1.48 5.84
CA LEU A 114 4.52 -1.85 6.37
C LEU A 114 4.51 -3.22 7.07
N PHE A 115 3.80 -4.18 6.45
CA PHE A 115 3.58 -5.55 6.92
C PHE A 115 2.75 -5.71 8.21
N THR A 116 2.16 -4.66 8.78
CA THR A 116 1.36 -4.78 10.01
C THR A 116 0.14 -5.67 9.86
N THR A 117 -0.39 -5.86 8.64
CA THR A 117 -1.51 -6.78 8.38
C THR A 117 -1.08 -8.21 8.06
N SER A 118 0.21 -8.43 7.77
CA SER A 118 0.71 -9.70 7.22
C SER A 118 1.61 -10.46 8.18
N LEU A 119 2.24 -9.77 9.12
CA LEU A 119 3.19 -10.36 10.06
C LEU A 119 2.76 -10.12 11.51
N PRO A 120 3.22 -10.96 12.45
CA PRO A 120 3.01 -10.72 13.88
C PRO A 120 3.50 -9.34 14.31
N ILE A 121 2.80 -8.75 15.29
CA ILE A 121 3.05 -7.36 15.71
C ILE A 121 4.50 -7.09 16.14
N GLU A 122 5.14 -8.03 16.82
CA GLU A 122 6.54 -7.90 17.24
C GLU A 122 7.50 -7.78 16.05
N ILE A 123 7.18 -8.46 14.94
CA ILE A 123 7.93 -8.36 13.69
C ILE A 123 7.62 -7.03 13.00
N ALA A 124 6.35 -6.62 12.97
CA ALA A 124 5.95 -5.34 12.40
C ALA A 124 6.60 -4.14 13.13
N ASN A 125 6.72 -4.19 14.47
CA ASN A 125 7.45 -3.19 15.26
C ASN A 125 8.92 -3.10 14.82
N ARG A 126 9.61 -4.25 14.73
CA ARG A 126 11.01 -4.29 14.26
C ARG A 126 11.16 -3.80 12.81
N ILE A 127 10.18 -4.08 11.94
CA ILE A 127 10.16 -3.54 10.57
C ILE A 127 9.99 -2.03 10.60
N MET A 128 9.11 -1.49 11.45
CA MET A 128 8.93 -0.05 11.63
C MET A 128 10.24 0.61 12.09
N ASP A 129 10.95 0.02 13.05
CA ASP A 129 12.24 0.54 13.53
C ASP A 129 13.26 0.65 12.38
N CYS A 130 13.44 -0.43 11.61
CA CYS A 130 14.34 -0.45 10.47
C CYS A 130 13.87 0.49 9.35
N PHE A 131 12.56 0.62 9.13
CA PHE A 131 11.98 1.55 8.17
C PHE A 131 12.25 3.01 8.55
N LEU A 132 12.20 3.36 9.83
CA LEU A 132 12.54 4.70 10.32
C LEU A 132 14.03 5.04 10.11
N VAL A 133 14.92 4.04 10.06
CA VAL A 133 16.36 4.25 9.82
C VAL A 133 16.70 4.26 8.33
N GLU A 134 16.13 3.32 7.57
CA GLU A 134 16.57 3.01 6.20
C GLU A 134 15.54 3.36 5.11
N GLY A 135 14.31 3.70 5.50
CA GLY A 135 13.23 4.06 4.61
C GLY A 135 12.70 2.91 3.75
N MET A 136 12.09 3.26 2.62
CA MET A 136 11.34 2.33 1.76
C MET A 136 12.19 1.19 1.20
N GLU A 137 13.50 1.37 1.07
CA GLU A 137 14.42 0.32 0.63
C GLU A 137 14.38 -0.90 1.57
N PHE A 138 14.17 -0.69 2.87
CA PHE A 138 14.03 -1.79 3.82
C PHE A 138 12.78 -2.65 3.56
N ILE A 139 11.66 -2.02 3.17
CA ILE A 139 10.41 -2.72 2.85
C ILE A 139 10.59 -3.65 1.65
N PHE A 140 11.31 -3.22 0.62
CA PHE A 140 11.69 -4.08 -0.51
C PHE A 140 12.58 -5.26 -0.06
N ARG A 141 13.54 -5.04 0.84
CA ARG A 141 14.40 -6.13 1.34
C ARG A 141 13.61 -7.16 2.14
N VAL A 142 12.64 -6.74 2.95
CA VAL A 142 11.73 -7.65 3.66
C VAL A 142 10.87 -8.44 2.67
N ALA A 143 10.29 -7.77 1.66
CA ALA A 143 9.50 -8.45 0.62
C ALA A 143 10.32 -9.51 -0.12
N MET A 144 11.56 -9.18 -0.52
CA MET A 144 12.46 -10.13 -1.17
C MET A 144 12.88 -11.27 -0.22
N SER A 145 13.10 -10.99 1.06
CA SER A 145 13.42 -11.99 2.07
C SER A 145 12.30 -13.02 2.24
N ILE A 146 11.05 -12.55 2.31
CA ILE A 146 9.85 -13.40 2.36
C ILE A 146 9.80 -14.32 1.14
N LEU A 147 9.91 -13.75 -0.05
CA LEU A 147 9.82 -14.50 -1.31
C LEU A 147 10.97 -15.52 -1.46
N GLN A 148 12.19 -15.16 -1.08
CA GLN A 148 13.34 -16.07 -1.13
C GLN A 148 13.14 -17.29 -0.23
N GLN A 149 12.60 -17.08 0.98
CA GLN A 149 12.35 -18.17 1.92
C GLN A 149 11.15 -19.02 1.52
N ALA A 150 10.13 -18.41 0.92
CA ALA A 150 8.91 -19.10 0.47
C ALA A 150 9.07 -19.78 -0.91
N ARG A 151 10.13 -19.47 -1.67
CA ARG A 151 10.31 -19.86 -3.08
C ARG A 151 9.99 -21.32 -3.39
N VAL A 152 10.55 -22.26 -2.63
CA VAL A 152 10.38 -23.71 -2.89
C VAL A 152 8.93 -24.17 -2.71
N GLU A 153 8.22 -23.54 -1.77
CA GLU A 153 6.82 -23.85 -1.49
C GLU A 153 5.91 -23.20 -2.53
N LEU A 154 6.12 -21.91 -2.83
CA LEU A 154 5.34 -21.18 -3.83
C LEU A 154 5.38 -21.82 -5.22
N LEU A 155 6.54 -22.36 -5.63
CA LEU A 155 6.69 -23.07 -6.91
C LEU A 155 5.82 -24.32 -7.05
N ARG A 156 5.24 -24.83 -5.95
CA ARG A 156 4.37 -26.01 -5.93
C ARG A 156 2.88 -25.66 -5.86
N LEU A 157 2.57 -24.39 -5.64
CA LEU A 157 1.21 -23.92 -5.44
C LEU A 157 0.63 -23.36 -6.74
N ASP A 158 -0.67 -23.48 -6.91
CA ASP A 158 -1.43 -22.74 -7.91
C ASP A 158 -1.79 -21.33 -7.37
N MET A 159 -2.55 -20.56 -8.16
CA MET A 159 -2.94 -19.19 -7.78
C MET A 159 -3.65 -19.15 -6.41
N GLU A 160 -4.62 -20.03 -6.16
CA GLU A 160 -5.38 -20.07 -4.91
C GLU A 160 -4.48 -20.46 -3.73
N GLY A 161 -3.61 -21.46 -3.90
CA GLY A 161 -2.64 -21.85 -2.90
C GLY A 161 -1.68 -20.71 -2.54
N MET A 162 -1.19 -19.96 -3.53
CA MET A 162 -0.32 -18.81 -3.29
C MET A 162 -1.04 -17.69 -2.55
N LEU A 163 -2.28 -17.37 -2.90
CA LEU A 163 -3.10 -16.39 -2.17
C LEU A 163 -3.26 -16.79 -0.70
N LYS A 164 -3.64 -18.04 -0.45
CA LYS A 164 -3.79 -18.58 0.91
C LYS A 164 -2.48 -18.52 1.69
N TYR A 165 -1.37 -18.86 1.05
CA TYR A 165 -0.04 -18.79 1.66
C TYR A 165 0.27 -17.37 2.15
N PHE A 166 0.08 -16.36 1.29
CA PHE A 166 0.36 -14.97 1.66
C PHE A 166 -0.67 -14.34 2.62
N GLN A 167 -1.89 -14.86 2.68
CA GLN A 167 -2.91 -14.36 3.61
C GLN A 167 -2.79 -14.96 5.01
N ARG A 168 -2.31 -16.21 5.14
CA ARG A 168 -2.35 -16.94 6.40
C ARG A 168 -1.02 -17.59 6.77
N ASP A 169 -0.49 -18.43 5.89
CA ASP A 169 0.62 -19.31 6.25
C ASP A 169 1.93 -18.53 6.47
N ILE A 170 2.08 -17.36 5.82
CA ILE A 170 3.20 -16.43 6.05
C ILE A 170 3.33 -16.00 7.51
N ARG A 171 2.20 -15.77 8.19
CA ARG A 171 2.17 -15.28 9.58
C ARG A 171 2.69 -16.35 10.53
N GLU A 172 2.16 -17.56 10.40
CA GLU A 172 2.56 -18.72 11.22
C GLU A 172 4.03 -19.08 11.03
N ARG A 173 4.53 -18.95 9.80
CA ARG A 173 5.93 -19.23 9.47
C ARG A 173 6.90 -18.33 10.24
N PHE A 174 6.67 -17.02 10.22
CA PHE A 174 7.62 -16.06 10.79
C PHE A 174 7.42 -15.84 12.29
N GLU A 175 6.30 -16.24 12.87
CA GLU A 175 6.10 -16.24 14.32
C GLU A 175 7.18 -17.05 15.08
N ASN A 176 7.70 -18.10 14.45
CA ASN A 176 8.71 -18.98 15.05
C ASN A 176 10.16 -18.67 14.61
N ASP A 177 10.37 -17.84 13.57
CA ASP A 177 11.69 -17.60 12.98
C ASP A 177 11.86 -16.16 12.44
N ALA A 178 11.52 -15.18 13.29
CA ALA A 178 11.65 -13.77 12.95
C ALA A 178 13.10 -13.38 12.65
N ASP A 179 14.09 -13.94 13.34
CA ASP A 179 15.49 -13.54 13.17
C ASP A 179 16.06 -13.95 11.80
N LEU A 180 15.64 -15.09 11.26
CA LEU A 180 16.02 -15.46 9.90
C LEU A 180 15.45 -14.48 8.86
N LEU A 181 14.22 -13.97 9.06
CA LEU A 181 13.63 -12.94 8.19
C LEU A 181 14.54 -11.71 8.07
N PHE A 182 14.98 -11.15 9.20
CA PHE A 182 15.86 -9.99 9.22
C PHE A 182 17.27 -10.32 8.71
N ALA A 183 17.82 -11.48 9.07
CA ALA A 183 19.15 -11.91 8.63
C ALA A 183 19.23 -12.07 7.10
N VAL A 184 18.16 -12.59 6.46
CA VAL A 184 18.07 -12.68 5.01
C VAL A 184 17.79 -11.30 4.39
N ALA A 185 16.88 -10.50 4.96
CA ALA A 185 16.59 -9.14 4.46
C ALA A 185 17.85 -8.26 4.43
N ASN A 186 18.69 -8.31 5.46
CA ASN A 186 19.94 -7.56 5.53
C ASN A 186 20.98 -7.97 4.48
N LYS A 187 20.84 -9.16 3.89
CA LYS A 187 21.71 -9.65 2.80
C LYS A 187 21.16 -9.32 1.42
N VAL A 188 19.91 -8.86 1.31
CA VAL A 188 19.32 -8.46 0.03
C VAL A 188 19.98 -7.16 -0.43
N HIS A 189 20.71 -7.22 -1.54
CA HIS A 189 21.36 -6.06 -2.12
C HIS A 189 20.46 -5.36 -3.13
N LEU A 190 19.99 -4.16 -2.80
CA LEU A 190 19.26 -3.29 -3.71
C LEU A 190 20.23 -2.30 -4.37
N ASN A 191 20.40 -2.40 -5.69
CA ASN A 191 21.26 -1.46 -6.41
C ASN A 191 20.49 -0.15 -6.66
N ALA A 192 20.87 0.93 -5.97
CA ALA A 192 20.20 2.23 -6.08
C ALA A 192 20.16 2.80 -7.51
N ARG A 193 21.20 2.55 -8.33
CA ARG A 193 21.19 2.96 -9.75
C ARG A 193 20.16 2.18 -10.54
N ARG A 194 19.99 0.89 -10.24
CA ARG A 194 18.97 0.04 -10.85
C ARG A 194 17.57 0.48 -10.46
N MET A 195 17.32 0.73 -9.16
CA MET A 195 16.01 1.19 -8.67
C MET A 195 15.56 2.50 -9.34
N ARG A 196 16.46 3.49 -9.45
CA ARG A 196 16.19 4.75 -10.17
C ARG A 196 15.95 4.55 -11.67
N LYS A 197 16.59 3.55 -12.29
CA LYS A 197 16.32 3.23 -13.69
C LYS A 197 14.92 2.64 -13.84
N LEU A 198 14.55 1.69 -12.98
CA LEU A 198 13.21 1.08 -12.99
C LEU A 198 12.10 2.11 -12.79
N GLU A 199 12.32 3.10 -11.92
CA GLU A 199 11.41 4.23 -11.75
C GLU A 199 11.20 5.02 -13.04
N LYS A 200 12.29 5.40 -13.74
CA LYS A 200 12.19 6.08 -15.03
C LYS A 200 11.48 5.23 -16.09
N ASP A 201 11.79 3.93 -16.13
CA ASP A 201 11.21 3.00 -17.09
C ASP A 201 9.68 2.86 -16.85
N TYR A 202 9.25 2.77 -15.59
CA TYR A 202 7.83 2.70 -15.20
C TYR A 202 7.08 3.99 -15.53
N LEU A 203 7.63 5.15 -15.17
CA LEU A 203 7.00 6.44 -15.48
C LEU A 203 6.85 6.62 -17.00
N ALA A 204 7.87 6.27 -17.78
CA ALA A 204 7.80 6.33 -19.24
C ALA A 204 6.75 5.36 -19.82
N LYS A 205 6.63 4.14 -19.27
CA LYS A 205 5.58 3.18 -19.66
C LYS A 205 4.19 3.77 -19.40
N ARG A 206 3.98 4.31 -18.20
CA ARG A 206 2.70 4.91 -17.81
C ARG A 206 2.31 6.13 -18.63
N THR A 207 3.26 7.01 -18.94
CA THR A 207 2.98 8.17 -19.80
C THR A 207 2.48 7.73 -21.17
N ARG A 208 3.12 6.72 -21.78
CA ARG A 208 2.68 6.16 -23.07
C ARG A 208 1.29 5.54 -22.99
N GLU A 209 1.02 4.72 -21.98
CA GLU A 209 -0.30 4.10 -21.78
C GLU A 209 -1.41 5.16 -21.59
N GLN A 210 -1.10 6.27 -20.92
CA GLN A 210 -2.03 7.37 -20.73
C GLN A 210 -2.25 8.18 -22.03
N GLU A 211 -1.20 8.43 -22.80
CA GLU A 211 -1.29 9.05 -24.14
C GLU A 211 -2.13 8.20 -25.09
N GLU A 212 -1.84 6.89 -25.18
CA GLU A 212 -2.60 5.93 -25.99
C GLU A 212 -4.08 5.87 -25.57
N ALA A 213 -4.36 5.89 -24.26
CA ALA A 213 -5.74 5.91 -23.76
C ALA A 213 -6.49 7.22 -24.08
N VAL A 214 -5.79 8.36 -24.15
CA VAL A 214 -6.36 9.66 -24.54
C VAL A 214 -6.62 9.71 -26.05
N GLU A 215 -5.71 9.17 -26.86
CA GLU A 215 -5.92 9.04 -28.31
C GLU A 215 -7.13 8.17 -28.63
N LEU A 216 -7.30 7.03 -27.94
CA LEU A 216 -8.46 6.15 -28.10
C LEU A 216 -9.79 6.81 -27.65
N ARG A 217 -9.73 7.73 -26.68
CA ARG A 217 -10.91 8.45 -26.14
C ARG A 217 -11.26 9.71 -26.92
N SER A 218 -10.43 10.14 -27.87
CA SER A 218 -10.74 11.29 -28.73
C SER A 218 -11.89 10.92 -29.67
N PRO A 219 -13.10 11.53 -29.53
CA PRO A 219 -14.18 11.20 -30.42
C PRO A 219 -13.82 11.71 -31.83
N CYS A 220 -13.90 10.83 -32.83
CA CYS A 220 -13.98 11.28 -34.22
C CYS A 220 -15.20 12.20 -34.35
N ILE A 221 -15.01 13.52 -34.25
CA ILE A 221 -16.03 14.50 -34.61
C ILE A 221 -16.10 14.51 -36.13
N PRO A 222 -17.21 14.10 -36.78
CA PRO A 222 -17.39 14.45 -38.17
C PRO A 222 -17.62 15.96 -38.24
N MET A 223 -16.69 16.67 -38.86
CA MET A 223 -16.86 18.08 -39.25
C MET A 223 -18.05 18.20 -40.20
N ASN A 224 -19.22 18.62 -39.70
CA ASN A 224 -20.14 19.59 -40.30
C ASN A 224 -21.55 19.52 -39.67
N ASN A 225 -21.88 20.46 -38.77
CA ASN A 225 -23.19 21.11 -38.82
C ASN A 225 -23.22 22.40 -37.95
N PRO A 226 -23.49 23.58 -38.53
CA PRO A 226 -23.55 24.82 -37.76
C PRO A 226 -24.96 25.02 -37.20
N CYS A 227 -25.36 24.25 -36.19
CA CYS A 227 -26.66 24.46 -35.53
C CYS A 227 -26.79 23.79 -34.15
N VAL A 228 -25.94 24.13 -33.18
CA VAL A 228 -26.29 24.00 -31.75
C VAL A 228 -25.64 25.14 -30.96
N ALA A 229 -26.17 26.34 -31.15
CA ALA A 229 -26.03 27.44 -30.22
C ALA A 229 -27.42 27.72 -29.68
N LEU A 230 -27.75 27.22 -28.49
CA LEU A 230 -28.87 27.63 -27.65
C LEU A 230 -28.96 26.67 -26.46
N PHE A 231 -28.38 27.06 -25.32
CA PHE A 231 -29.05 27.07 -24.01
C PHE A 231 -28.07 27.67 -23.00
N GLY A 232 -28.38 28.89 -22.56
CA GLY A 232 -27.61 29.65 -21.58
C GLY A 232 -28.07 29.41 -20.14
N ALA A 233 -27.14 29.73 -19.23
CA ALA A 233 -27.30 30.26 -17.87
C ALA A 233 -28.15 29.49 -16.83
N ASN A 234 -27.49 29.03 -15.76
CA ASN A 234 -27.64 29.66 -14.43
C ASN A 234 -26.54 29.20 -13.44
N PRO A 235 -26.01 30.09 -12.57
CA PRO A 235 -25.09 29.72 -11.49
C PRO A 235 -25.82 29.47 -10.16
N VAL A 236 -25.09 28.88 -9.20
CA VAL A 236 -25.40 28.66 -7.77
C VAL A 236 -26.09 27.35 -7.41
N ARG A 237 -25.33 26.46 -6.76
CA ARG A 237 -25.64 25.89 -5.44
C ARG A 237 -24.35 25.33 -4.83
N ASN A 238 -23.91 25.92 -3.72
CA ASN A 238 -22.97 25.30 -2.78
C ASN A 238 -23.60 23.98 -2.32
N LEU A 239 -23.12 22.87 -2.87
CA LEU A 239 -23.28 21.55 -2.29
C LEU A 239 -22.15 21.42 -1.26
N ALA A 240 -22.50 21.12 -0.02
CA ALA A 240 -21.53 20.63 0.96
C ALA A 240 -20.78 19.43 0.34
N ASP A 241 -19.46 19.38 0.52
CA ASP A 241 -18.60 18.36 -0.08
C ASP A 241 -19.05 16.95 0.35
N PRO A 242 -19.44 16.06 -0.60
CA PRO A 242 -19.81 14.68 -0.31
C PRO A 242 -18.65 13.81 0.21
N CYS A 243 -17.43 14.35 0.26
CA CYS A 243 -16.25 13.60 0.68
C CYS A 243 -16.22 13.33 2.20
N ASP A 244 -16.84 14.20 3.02
CA ASP A 244 -16.81 14.06 4.48
C ASP A 244 -17.61 12.84 5.00
N GLU A 245 -18.67 12.41 4.31
CA GLU A 245 -19.49 11.24 4.70
C GLU A 245 -18.89 9.91 4.22
N ILE A 246 -18.18 9.91 3.09
CA ILE A 246 -17.55 8.71 2.53
C ILE A 246 -16.34 8.31 3.38
N ASP A 247 -15.51 9.28 3.79
CA ASP A 247 -14.37 9.02 4.66
C ASP A 247 -14.78 8.45 6.02
N HIS A 248 -15.90 8.92 6.58
CA HIS A 248 -16.44 8.41 7.84
C HIS A 248 -16.85 6.92 7.76
N LEU A 249 -17.51 6.49 6.68
CA LEU A 249 -17.93 5.09 6.50
C LEU A 249 -16.73 4.16 6.27
N PHE A 250 -15.71 4.62 5.55
CA PHE A 250 -14.48 3.86 5.34
C PHE A 250 -13.65 3.73 6.62
N ILE A 251 -13.60 4.76 7.46
CA ILE A 251 -12.94 4.69 8.77
C ILE A 251 -13.67 3.72 9.70
N GLU A 252 -15.01 3.73 9.74
CA GLU A 252 -15.80 2.76 10.51
C GLU A 252 -15.62 1.32 10.02
N LEU A 253 -15.54 1.11 8.70
CA LEU A 253 -15.26 -0.22 8.12
C LEU A 253 -13.85 -0.72 8.48
N THR A 254 -12.84 0.15 8.52
CA THR A 254 -11.50 -0.27 8.94
C THR A 254 -11.37 -0.45 10.46
N LEU A 255 -12.13 0.30 11.27
CA LEU A 255 -12.29 0.01 12.70
C LEU A 255 -12.93 -1.37 12.91
N PHE A 256 -13.91 -1.73 12.06
CA PHE A 256 -14.52 -3.05 12.05
C PHE A 256 -13.54 -4.15 11.59
N GLU A 257 -12.72 -3.90 10.56
CA GLU A 257 -11.63 -4.81 10.15
C GLU A 257 -10.64 -5.01 11.30
N TYR A 258 -10.25 -3.96 12.01
CA TYR A 258 -9.39 -4.03 13.21
C TYR A 258 -10.00 -4.85 14.35
N ALA A 259 -11.31 -4.69 14.60
CA ALA A 259 -12.03 -5.47 15.60
C ALA A 259 -12.25 -6.94 15.19
N SER A 260 -12.30 -7.20 13.88
CA SER A 260 -12.50 -8.53 13.29
C SER A 260 -11.21 -9.32 13.03
N MET A 261 -10.04 -8.66 13.06
CA MET A 261 -8.76 -9.36 13.06
C MET A 261 -8.61 -10.07 14.41
N ASP A 262 -8.90 -11.37 14.41
CA ASP A 262 -8.61 -12.28 15.53
C ASP A 262 -7.08 -12.26 15.79
N TYR A 263 -6.68 -11.47 16.79
CA TYR A 263 -5.36 -11.50 17.43
C TYR A 263 -5.51 -12.02 18.86
#